data_AF-A0A831PT99-F1
#
_entry.id   AF-A0A831PT99-F1
#
_cell.length_a   1.000
_cell.length_b   1.000
_cell.length_c   1.000
_cell.angle_alpha   90.00
_cell.angle_beta   90.00
_cell.angle_gamma   90.00
#
_symmetry.space_group_name_H-M   'P 1'
#
loop_
_entity.id
_entity.type
_entity.pdbx_description
1 polymer ?
#
loop_
_entity_poly.entity_id
_entity_poly.type
_entity_poly.pdbx_seq_one_letter_code
_entity_poly.pdbx_strand_id
1 'polypeptide(L)'
;MNYWDSLSDEEIIKKYNEQGSWGLYTSVDLKDCNPATIRDADLIKQFIVELCDLINMKRFGEPTVVHFGPCAKVAGYSMTQLIETSLISGHFANDTNAAYLDIFSCREYGPKQMAEFCKKFFGASSMTTHVLFRD
;
A
#
# COMPACT_ATOMS: atom_id res chain seq x y z
N MET A 1 15.82 11.77 -4.28
CA MET A 1 14.71 11.85 -5.24
C MET A 1 14.88 10.68 -6.18
N ASN A 2 13.98 9.70 -6.12
CA ASN A 2 13.95 8.64 -7.12
C ASN A 2 13.37 9.23 -8.43
N TYR A 3 13.55 8.56 -9.56
CA TYR A 3 13.03 9.03 -10.85
C TYR A 3 11.51 9.26 -10.82
N TRP A 4 10.77 8.36 -10.18
CA TRP A 4 9.31 8.36 -10.09
C TRP A 4 8.74 9.54 -9.30
N ASP A 5 9.47 10.07 -8.33
CA ASP A 5 9.10 11.25 -7.55
C ASP A 5 8.91 12.48 -8.45
N SER A 6 9.64 12.54 -9.56
CA SER A 6 9.59 13.67 -10.50
C SER A 6 8.42 13.63 -11.49
N LEU A 7 7.73 12.48 -11.61
CA LEU A 7 6.67 12.27 -12.62
C LEU A 7 5.26 12.40 -12.03
N SER A 8 4.29 12.97 -12.74
CA SER A 8 2.89 12.93 -12.32
C SER A 8 2.28 11.52 -12.43
N ASP A 9 1.11 11.30 -11.81
CA ASP A 9 0.40 10.02 -11.96
C ASP A 9 0.05 9.75 -13.43
N GLU A 10 -0.35 10.78 -14.17
CA GLU A 10 -0.66 10.68 -15.61
C GLU A 10 0.59 10.28 -16.43
N GLU A 11 1.76 10.81 -16.08
CA GLU A 11 3.02 10.44 -16.75
C GLU A 11 3.44 9.01 -16.46
N ILE A 12 3.25 8.54 -15.22
CA ILE A 12 3.55 7.16 -14.83
C ILE A 12 2.60 6.20 -15.54
N ILE A 13 1.29 6.48 -15.52
CA ILE A 13 0.27 5.67 -16.19
C ILE A 13 0.53 5.60 -17.69
N LYS A 14 0.85 6.74 -18.32
CA LYS A 14 1.20 6.78 -19.74
C LYS A 14 2.37 5.85 -20.05
N LYS A 15 3.45 5.91 -19.25
CA LYS A 15 4.62 5.04 -19.43
C LYS A 15 4.29 3.56 -19.22
N TYR A 16 3.47 3.23 -18.23
CA TYR A 16 3.01 1.87 -17.97
C TYR A 16 2.28 1.29 -19.20
N ASN A 17 1.36 2.07 -19.76
CA ASN A 17 0.60 1.67 -20.95
C ASN A 17 1.47 1.58 -22.21
N GLU A 18 2.41 2.51 -22.39
CA GLU A 18 3.34 2.49 -23.54
C GLU A 18 4.30 1.29 -23.49
N GLN A 19 4.75 0.87 -22.30
CA GLN A 19 5.57 -0.33 -22.14
C GLN A 19 4.76 -1.62 -22.33
N GLY A 20 3.44 -1.57 -22.09
CA GLY A 20 2.55 -2.72 -22.21
C GLY A 20 2.80 -3.77 -21.13
N SER A 21 3.24 -3.33 -19.95
CA SER A 21 3.62 -4.23 -18.86
C SER A 21 2.42 -5.00 -18.28
N TRP A 22 2.70 -6.18 -17.73
CA TRP A 22 1.66 -7.04 -17.13
C TRP A 22 1.06 -6.43 -15.86
N GLY A 23 1.86 -5.72 -15.07
CA GLY A 23 1.36 -5.09 -13.85
C GLY A 23 2.14 -3.87 -13.38
N LEU A 24 1.45 -3.04 -12.61
CA LEU A 24 1.95 -1.88 -11.92
C LEU A 24 2.11 -2.23 -10.44
N TYR A 25 3.32 -2.01 -9.91
CA TYR A 25 3.63 -2.20 -8.50
C TYR A 25 4.06 -0.90 -7.85
N THR A 26 3.61 -0.67 -6.63
CA THR A 26 4.08 0.43 -5.78
C THR A 26 4.34 -0.07 -4.38
N SER A 27 5.58 0.12 -3.90
CA SER A 27 5.89 0.00 -2.48
C SER A 27 5.69 1.36 -1.81
N VAL A 28 5.15 1.36 -0.59
CA VAL A 28 4.95 2.56 0.23
C VAL A 28 5.48 2.30 1.64
N ASP A 29 6.54 3.01 1.99
CA ASP A 29 7.15 2.98 3.31
C ASP A 29 6.71 4.21 4.09
N LEU A 30 5.91 4.01 5.12
CA LEU A 30 5.42 5.06 6.02
C LEU A 30 6.21 5.03 7.34
N LYS A 31 6.57 6.21 7.85
CA LYS A 31 7.25 6.38 9.14
C LYS A 31 6.47 7.33 10.05
N ASP A 32 6.60 7.08 11.35
CA ASP A 32 5.93 7.86 12.40
C ASP A 32 4.42 7.95 12.17
N CYS A 33 3.80 6.80 11.93
CA CYS A 33 2.34 6.65 11.83
C CYS A 33 1.68 6.89 13.18
N ASN A 34 0.39 7.22 13.16
CA ASN A 34 -0.45 7.21 14.33
C ASN A 34 -0.52 5.78 14.91
N PRO A 35 -0.05 5.54 16.15
CA PRO A 35 -0.09 4.21 16.76
C PRO A 35 -1.51 3.64 16.88
N ALA A 36 -2.54 4.48 16.96
CA ALA A 36 -3.92 4.02 17.06
C ALA A 36 -4.45 3.42 15.76
N THR A 37 -3.91 3.80 14.59
CA THR A 37 -4.40 3.31 13.30
C THR A 37 -3.70 2.02 12.87
N ILE A 38 -2.38 1.93 13.05
CA ILE A 38 -1.60 0.75 12.64
C ILE A 38 -1.69 -0.44 13.61
N ARG A 39 -2.29 -0.24 14.80
CA ARG A 39 -2.45 -1.27 15.85
C ARG A 39 -3.91 -1.69 16.04
N ASP A 40 -4.79 -1.30 15.13
CA ASP A 40 -6.21 -1.60 15.18
C ASP A 40 -6.59 -2.43 13.95
N ALA A 41 -7.02 -3.68 14.19
CA ALA A 41 -7.34 -4.61 13.12
C ALA A 41 -8.52 -4.14 12.26
N ASP A 42 -9.50 -3.45 12.85
CA ASP A 42 -10.69 -3.02 12.14
C ASP A 42 -10.41 -1.76 11.31
N LEU A 43 -9.56 -0.85 11.80
CA LEU A 43 -9.06 0.26 10.98
C LEU A 43 -8.18 -0.23 9.82
N ILE A 44 -7.37 -1.29 10.02
CA ILE A 44 -6.60 -1.89 8.93
C ILE A 44 -7.51 -2.55 7.88
N LYS A 45 -8.61 -3.20 8.30
CA LYS A 45 -9.62 -3.73 7.38
C LYS A 45 -10.34 -2.61 6.62
N GLN A 46 -10.71 -1.53 7.32
CA GLN A 46 -11.32 -0.36 6.70
C GLN A 46 -10.38 0.27 5.66
N PHE A 47 -9.11 0.47 6.02
CA PHE A 47 -8.07 0.98 5.14
C PHE A 47 -8.03 0.23 3.81
N ILE A 48 -7.94 -1.09 3.85
CA ILE A 48 -7.75 -1.86 2.63
C ILE A 48 -9.00 -1.89 1.75
N VAL A 49 -10.18 -1.80 2.35
CA VAL A 49 -11.44 -1.62 1.62
C VAL A 49 -11.45 -0.29 0.88
N GLU A 50 -11.16 0.81 1.59
CA GLU A 50 -11.13 2.15 1.01
C GLU A 50 -10.02 2.31 -0.05
N LEU A 51 -8.85 1.71 0.18
CA LEU A 51 -7.76 1.70 -0.79
C LEU A 51 -8.19 1.02 -2.10
N CYS A 52 -8.83 -0.15 -2.01
CA CYS A 52 -9.31 -0.87 -3.19
C CYS A 52 -10.34 -0.05 -3.97
N ASP A 53 -11.25 0.64 -3.26
CA ASP A 53 -12.25 1.51 -3.87
C ASP A 53 -11.61 2.73 -4.54
N LEU A 54 -10.58 3.33 -3.92
CA LEU A 54 -9.80 4.43 -4.49
C LEU A 54 -9.13 4.05 -5.81
N ILE A 55 -8.51 2.87 -5.88
CA ILE A 55 -7.82 2.40 -7.09
C ILE A 55 -8.75 1.66 -8.05
N ASN A 56 -10.07 1.63 -7.77
CA ASN A 56 -11.09 0.94 -8.57
C ASN A 56 -10.77 -0.55 -8.83
N MET A 57 -10.19 -1.23 -7.84
CA MET A 57 -9.92 -2.67 -7.90
C MET A 57 -11.00 -3.46 -7.18
N LYS A 58 -11.43 -4.55 -7.81
CA LYS A 58 -12.41 -5.46 -7.23
C LYS A 58 -11.71 -6.44 -6.29
N ARG A 59 -12.11 -6.42 -5.03
CA ARG A 59 -11.67 -7.34 -3.97
C ARG A 59 -12.15 -8.76 -4.24
N PHE A 60 -11.33 -9.74 -3.88
CA PHE A 60 -11.65 -11.15 -3.88
C PHE A 60 -11.61 -11.69 -2.45
N GLY A 61 -12.78 -11.96 -1.89
CA GLY A 61 -12.92 -12.38 -0.49
C GLY A 61 -12.60 -11.26 0.52
N GLU A 62 -12.67 -11.64 1.79
CA GLU A 62 -12.39 -10.73 2.91
C GLU A 62 -10.89 -10.53 3.14
N PRO A 63 -10.46 -9.35 3.61
CA PRO A 63 -9.06 -9.12 3.96
C PRO A 63 -8.63 -10.01 5.12
N THR A 64 -7.43 -10.57 5.01
CA THR A 64 -6.79 -11.29 6.11
C THR A 64 -5.94 -10.32 6.91
N VAL A 65 -6.24 -10.14 8.19
CA VAL A 65 -5.49 -9.27 9.10
C VAL A 65 -5.12 -10.06 10.34
N VAL A 66 -3.81 -10.24 10.57
CA VAL A 66 -3.28 -11.09 11.65
C VAL A 66 -2.28 -10.32 12.47
N HIS A 67 -2.47 -10.28 13.79
CA HIS A 67 -1.47 -9.79 14.73
C HIS A 67 -0.59 -10.95 15.20
N PHE A 68 0.74 -10.80 15.08
CA PHE A 68 1.68 -11.79 15.54
C PHE A 68 3.04 -11.18 15.89
N GLY A 69 3.92 -11.99 16.50
CA GLY A 69 5.29 -11.65 16.84
C GLY A 69 5.68 -12.22 18.21
N PRO A 70 6.85 -12.89 18.34
CA PRO A 70 7.24 -13.56 19.59
C PRO A 70 7.61 -12.60 20.72
N CYS A 71 7.86 -11.31 20.44
CA CYS A 71 8.15 -10.29 21.44
C CYS A 71 7.75 -8.90 20.94
N ALA A 72 7.65 -7.93 21.86
CA ALA A 72 7.17 -6.58 21.58
C ALA A 72 7.90 -5.87 20.42
N LYS A 73 9.22 -6.10 20.27
CA LYS A 73 10.06 -5.49 19.23
C LYS A 73 9.66 -5.89 17.80
N VAL A 74 9.08 -7.08 17.63
CA VAL A 74 8.71 -7.63 16.31
C VAL A 74 7.20 -7.88 16.21
N ALA A 75 6.43 -7.43 17.19
CA ALA A 75 4.99 -7.56 17.20
C ALA A 75 4.34 -6.53 16.26
N GLY A 76 3.32 -6.97 15.54
CA GLY A 76 2.67 -6.12 14.56
C GLY A 76 1.53 -6.82 13.84
N TYR A 77 0.79 -6.06 13.04
CA TYR A 77 -0.18 -6.61 12.11
C TYR A 77 0.49 -6.93 10.77
N SER A 78 0.04 -7.99 10.13
CA SER A 78 0.16 -8.12 8.67
C SER A 78 -1.22 -8.24 8.06
N MET A 79 -1.37 -7.66 6.87
CA MET A 79 -2.61 -7.61 6.12
C MET A 79 -2.37 -8.11 4.70
N THR A 80 -3.32 -8.87 4.17
CA THR A 80 -3.41 -9.19 2.74
C THR A 80 -4.84 -9.03 2.25
N GLN A 81 -4.98 -8.52 1.03
CA GLN A 81 -6.23 -8.48 0.28
C GLN A 81 -5.97 -8.95 -1.14
N LEU A 82 -6.58 -10.09 -1.49
CA LEU A 82 -6.65 -10.51 -2.88
C LEU A 82 -7.58 -9.55 -3.63
N ILE A 83 -7.15 -9.12 -4.81
CA ILE A 83 -7.95 -8.35 -5.76
C ILE A 83 -7.99 -9.13 -7.09
N GLU A 84 -8.89 -8.79 -8.01
CA GLU A 84 -9.01 -9.52 -9.29
C GLU A 84 -7.64 -9.66 -9.96
N THR A 85 -7.12 -10.90 -9.99
CA THR A 85 -5.82 -11.30 -10.56
C THR A 85 -4.55 -10.70 -9.95
N SER A 86 -4.61 -10.12 -8.74
CA SER A 86 -3.45 -9.52 -8.08
C SER A 86 -3.58 -9.44 -6.54
N LEU A 87 -2.71 -8.69 -5.86
CA LEU A 87 -2.59 -8.72 -4.39
C LEU A 87 -2.16 -7.36 -3.84
N ILE A 88 -2.78 -6.95 -2.74
CA ILE A 88 -2.27 -5.87 -1.88
C ILE A 88 -1.88 -6.48 -0.53
N SER A 89 -0.72 -6.08 0.00
CA SER A 89 -0.26 -6.49 1.32
C SER A 89 0.26 -5.33 2.16
N GLY A 90 0.28 -5.51 3.47
CA GLY A 90 0.84 -4.54 4.40
C GLY A 90 1.44 -5.18 5.64
N HIS A 91 2.50 -4.59 6.17
CA HIS A 91 3.12 -4.94 7.43
C HIS A 91 3.23 -3.71 8.33
N PHE A 92 2.74 -3.83 9.57
CA PHE A 92 2.59 -2.73 10.52
C PHE A 92 3.44 -3.00 11.76
N ALA A 93 4.56 -2.29 11.90
CA ALA A 93 5.53 -2.51 12.97
C ALA A 93 5.20 -1.64 14.20
N ASN A 94 4.81 -2.26 15.30
CA ASN A 94 4.42 -1.54 16.52
C ASN A 94 5.57 -0.72 17.10
N ASP A 95 6.78 -1.29 17.13
CA ASP A 95 7.96 -0.70 17.79
C ASP A 95 8.38 0.65 17.17
N THR A 96 8.31 0.74 15.84
CA THR A 96 8.80 1.89 15.07
C THR A 96 7.70 2.80 14.55
N ASN A 97 6.43 2.46 14.81
CA ASN A 97 5.27 3.12 14.21
C ASN A 97 5.38 3.21 12.67
N ALA A 98 5.89 2.16 12.04
CA ALA A 98 6.07 2.11 10.60
C ALA A 98 5.04 1.20 9.94
N ALA A 99 4.65 1.53 8.73
CA ALA A 99 3.85 0.66 7.86
C ALA A 99 4.56 0.49 6.52
N TYR A 100 4.61 -0.75 6.03
CA TYR A 100 5.21 -1.12 4.75
C TYR A 100 4.11 -1.74 3.91
N LEU A 101 3.78 -1.11 2.79
CA LEU A 101 2.64 -1.49 1.96
C LEU A 101 3.11 -1.85 0.56
N ASP A 102 2.52 -2.89 0.00
CA ASP A 102 2.76 -3.40 -1.34
C ASP A 102 1.45 -3.38 -2.10
N ILE A 103 1.35 -2.54 -3.13
CA ILE A 103 0.19 -2.48 -4.02
C ILE A 103 0.64 -3.07 -5.35
N PHE A 104 0.10 -4.23 -5.71
CA PHE A 104 0.35 -4.85 -7.00
C PHE A 104 -0.96 -5.03 -7.74
N SER A 105 -1.05 -4.49 -8.95
CA SER A 105 -2.25 -4.55 -9.79
C SER A 105 -1.88 -4.82 -11.24
N CYS A 106 -2.70 -5.57 -11.97
CA CYS A 106 -2.61 -5.70 -13.43
C CYS A 106 -3.27 -4.54 -14.18
N ARG A 107 -3.90 -3.62 -13.46
CA ARG A 107 -4.55 -2.41 -13.99
C ARG A 107 -3.82 -1.16 -13.49
N GLU A 108 -3.85 -0.11 -14.30
CA GLU A 108 -3.34 1.20 -13.92
C GLU A 108 -4.08 1.78 -12.72
N TYR A 109 -3.35 2.54 -11.92
CA TYR A 109 -3.85 3.39 -10.84
C TYR A 109 -2.84 4.52 -10.64
N GLY A 110 -3.24 5.64 -10.02
CA GLY A 110 -2.34 6.75 -9.72
C GLY A 110 -1.46 6.45 -8.49
N PRO A 111 -0.15 6.14 -8.63
CA PRO A 111 0.66 5.71 -7.50
C PRO A 111 0.86 6.79 -6.43
N LYS A 112 0.92 8.07 -6.83
CA LYS A 112 1.07 9.20 -5.90
C LYS A 112 -0.21 9.46 -5.14
N GLN A 113 -1.36 9.51 -5.83
CA GLN A 113 -2.65 9.67 -5.16
C GLN A 113 -2.90 8.53 -4.16
N MET A 114 -2.63 7.29 -4.58
CA MET A 114 -2.72 6.10 -3.73
C MET A 114 -1.81 6.19 -2.51
N ALA A 115 -0.53 6.55 -2.70
CA ALA A 115 0.42 6.63 -1.60
C ALA A 115 0.08 7.76 -0.60
N GLU A 116 -0.38 8.91 -1.10
CA GLU A 116 -0.85 10.01 -0.25
C GLU A 116 -2.10 9.62 0.56
N PHE A 117 -2.99 8.79 0.00
CA PHE A 117 -4.09 8.21 0.77
C PHE A 117 -3.55 7.35 1.92
N CYS A 118 -2.60 6.44 1.65
CA CYS A 118 -1.98 5.61 2.69
C CYS A 118 -1.35 6.45 3.81
N LYS A 119 -0.58 7.48 3.44
CA LYS A 119 0.05 8.41 4.40
C LYS A 119 -0.99 9.10 5.28
N LYS A 120 -2.07 9.61 4.68
CA LYS A 120 -3.14 10.31 5.40
C LYS A 120 -3.91 9.37 6.32
N PHE A 121 -4.28 8.18 5.83
CA PHE A 121 -5.05 7.21 6.61
C PHE A 121 -4.30 6.81 7.89
N PHE A 122 -3.01 6.50 7.77
CA PHE A 122 -2.20 6.10 8.91
C PHE A 122 -1.61 7.27 9.70
N GLY A 123 -1.81 8.52 9.28
CA GLY A 123 -1.28 9.70 9.96
C GLY A 123 0.25 9.71 10.01
N ALA A 124 0.92 9.25 8.95
CA ALA A 124 2.37 9.15 8.88
C ALA A 124 3.04 10.51 8.63
N SER A 125 4.16 10.76 9.33
CA SER A 125 4.89 12.02 9.18
C SER A 125 5.70 12.06 7.88
N SER A 126 6.24 10.91 7.46
CA SER A 126 6.97 10.79 6.19
C SER A 126 6.62 9.52 5.43
N MET A 127 6.90 9.56 4.13
CA MET A 127 6.60 8.50 3.18
C MET A 127 7.72 8.40 2.15
N THR A 128 8.11 7.19 1.79
CA THR A 128 8.94 6.88 0.62
C THR A 128 8.18 5.92 -0.27
N THR A 129 8.25 6.11 -1.59
CA THR A 129 7.58 5.24 -2.56
C THR A 129 8.57 4.70 -3.58
N HIS A 130 8.29 3.51 -4.11
CA HIS A 130 8.98 2.99 -5.28
C HIS A 130 7.95 2.44 -6.25
N VAL A 131 8.07 2.81 -7.53
CA VAL A 131 7.21 2.31 -8.61
C VAL A 131 8.02 1.34 -9.47
N LEU A 132 7.40 0.22 -9.83
CA LEU A 132 7.98 -0.79 -10.70
C LEU A 132 6.91 -1.26 -11.69
N PHE A 133 7.27 -1.36 -12.96
CA PHE A 133 6.47 -2.09 -13.94
C PHE A 133 6.91 -3.55 -13.94
N ARG A 134 5.95 -4.46 -14.04
CA ARG A 134 6.12 -5.90 -13.86
C ARG A 134 5.75 -6.58 -15.18
N ASP A 135 6.69 -7.37 -15.69
CA ASP A 135 6.59 -8.13 -16.95
C ASP A 135 6.77 -9.63 -16.69
#